data_AF-A0ABD5JIK4-F1
#
_entry.id   AF-A0ABD5JIK4-F1
#
_cell.length_a   1.000
_cell.length_b   1.000
_cell.length_c   1.000
_cell.angle_alpha   90.00
_cell.angle_beta   90.00
_cell.angle_gamma   90.00
#
_symmetry.space_group_name_H-M   'P 1'
#
loop_
_entity.id
_entity.type
_entity.pdbx_description
1 polymer ?
#
loop_
_entity_poly.entity_id
_entity_poly.type
_entity_poly.pdbx_seq_one_letter_code
_entity_poly.pdbx_strand_id
1 'polypeptide(L)' 'MAAPAGASIEAIGIQPLLIRMGEPRSQVSGDDAAYVAAAEAYRAPLITGAARLSRCTMARCEIEIIG' A
#
# COMPACT_ATOMS: atom_id res chain seq x y z
N MET A 1 4.60 -10.98 16.16
CA MET A 1 5.33 -10.53 14.96
C MET A 1 6.20 -9.38 15.40
N ALA A 2 7.52 -9.60 15.55
CA ALA A 2 8.43 -8.54 15.97
C ALA A 2 8.70 -7.61 14.77
N ALA A 3 8.67 -6.30 14.97
CA ALA A 3 9.12 -5.37 13.95
C ALA A 3 10.59 -5.70 13.57
N PRO A 4 10.98 -5.57 12.30
CA PRO A 4 12.37 -5.77 11.93
C PRO A 4 13.26 -4.83 12.75
N ALA A 5 14.41 -5.31 13.23
CA ALA A 5 15.33 -4.53 14.05
C ALA A 5 15.73 -3.25 13.29
N GLY A 6 15.38 -2.08 13.84
CA GLY A 6 15.62 -0.78 13.20
C GLY A 6 14.44 -0.17 12.44
N ALA A 7 13.26 -0.81 12.43
CA ALA A 7 12.07 -0.22 11.81
C ALA A 7 11.33 0.75 12.74
N SER A 8 10.99 1.92 12.21
CA SER A 8 10.05 2.87 12.83
C SER A 8 8.62 2.58 12.37
N ILE A 9 7.64 2.76 13.26
CA ILE A 9 6.22 2.65 12.94
C ILE A 9 5.61 4.05 13.01
N GLU A 10 4.89 4.43 11.96
CA GLU A 10 4.14 5.69 11.88
C GLU A 10 2.65 5.40 11.70
N ALA A 11 1.80 6.15 12.40
CA ALA A 11 0.36 6.10 12.21
C ALA A 11 -0.06 7.07 11.11
N ILE A 12 -0.66 6.56 10.04
CA ILE A 12 -1.12 7.37 8.91
C ILE A 12 -2.63 7.55 9.01
N GLY A 13 -3.09 8.80 8.97
CA GLY A 13 -4.52 9.11 8.90
C GLY A 13 -5.12 8.65 7.57
N ILE A 14 -6.25 7.94 7.61
CA ILE A 14 -6.88 7.37 6.41
C ILE A 14 -7.61 8.43 5.56
N GLN A 15 -8.15 9.47 6.21
CA GLN A 15 -8.96 10.50 5.56
C GLN A 15 -8.32 11.14 4.31
N PRO A 16 -7.04 11.58 4.33
CA PRO A 16 -6.38 12.14 3.14
C PRO A 16 -6.21 11.14 1.99
N LEU A 17 -6.28 9.83 2.27
CA LEU A 17 -6.07 8.78 1.27
C LEU A 17 -7.36 8.36 0.57
N LEU A 18 -8.54 8.69 1.11
CA LEU A 18 -9.83 8.14 0.68
C LEU A 18 -10.14 8.35 -0.80
N ILE A 19 -9.83 9.52 -1.36
CA ILE A 19 -10.04 9.79 -2.79
C ILE A 19 -9.21 8.82 -3.62
N ARG A 20 -7.92 8.69 -3.29
CA ARG A 20 -7.01 7.84 -4.05
C ARG A 20 -7.32 6.36 -3.87
N MET A 21 -7.72 5.94 -2.66
CA MET A 21 -8.16 4.57 -2.39
C MET A 21 -9.36 4.16 -3.27
N GLY A 22 -10.21 5.09 -3.69
CA GLY A 22 -11.34 4.81 -4.55
C GLY A 22 -10.94 4.37 -5.97
N GLU A 23 -9.80 4.82 -6.48
CA GLU A 23 -9.38 4.54 -7.86
C GLU A 23 -8.98 3.07 -8.11
N PRO A 24 -8.09 2.43 -7.30
CA PRO A 24 -7.70 1.04 -7.53
C PRO A 24 -8.72 0.01 -7.00
N ARG A 25 -9.83 0.43 -6.38
CA ARG A 25 -10.85 -0.45 -5.78
C ARG A 25 -11.52 -1.43 -6.74
N SER A 26 -11.43 -1.19 -8.05
CA SER A 26 -11.88 -2.14 -9.07
C SER A 26 -10.95 -3.35 -9.21
N GLN A 27 -9.72 -3.27 -8.71
CA GLN A 27 -8.69 -4.31 -8.81
C GLN A 27 -8.30 -4.91 -7.45
N VAL A 28 -8.48 -4.18 -6.35
CA VAL A 28 -8.01 -4.57 -5.03
C VAL A 28 -9.03 -4.29 -3.92
N SER A 29 -8.85 -4.92 -2.76
CA SER A 29 -9.70 -4.69 -1.58
C SER A 29 -9.53 -3.27 -1.04
N GLY A 30 -10.40 -2.86 -0.11
CA GLY A 30 -10.29 -1.55 0.53
C GLY A 30 -9.02 -1.36 1.34
N ASP A 31 -8.62 -2.40 2.06
CA ASP A 31 -7.42 -2.36 2.89
C ASP A 31 -6.18 -2.33 2.00
N ASP A 32 -6.17 -3.10 0.91
CA ASP A 32 -5.10 -3.05 -0.09
C ASP A 32 -4.98 -1.67 -0.75
N ALA A 33 -6.11 -1.05 -1.08
CA ALA A 33 -6.14 0.29 -1.62
C ALA A 33 -5.58 1.31 -0.63
N ALA A 34 -5.77 1.12 0.68
CA ALA A 34 -5.17 1.97 1.71
C ALA A 34 -3.65 1.88 1.71
N TYR A 35 -3.08 0.67 1.63
CA TYR A 35 -1.63 0.49 1.55
C TYR A 35 -1.03 1.05 0.26
N VAL A 36 -1.69 0.85 -0.88
CA VAL A 36 -1.27 1.45 -2.16
C VAL A 36 -1.30 2.97 -2.08
N ALA A 37 -2.40 3.56 -1.61
CA ALA A 37 -2.53 5.02 -1.48
C ALA A 37 -1.52 5.61 -0.48
N ALA A 38 -1.23 4.91 0.61
CA ALA A 38 -0.21 5.32 1.57
C ALA A 38 1.20 5.30 0.96
N ALA A 39 1.58 4.22 0.27
CA ALA A 39 2.89 4.12 -0.38
C ALA A 39 3.08 5.24 -1.43
N GLU A 40 2.05 5.52 -2.22
CA GLU A 40 2.04 6.62 -3.19
C GLU A 40 2.18 7.99 -2.52
N ALA A 41 1.49 8.25 -1.41
CA ALA A 41 1.57 9.52 -0.68
C ALA A 41 2.99 9.80 -0.16
N TYR A 42 3.70 8.76 0.28
CA TYR A 42 5.09 8.84 0.72
C TYR A 42 6.11 8.72 -0.42
N ARG A 43 5.65 8.51 -1.66
CA ARG A 43 6.50 8.26 -2.85
C ARG A 43 7.49 7.11 -2.61
N ALA A 44 7.01 6.07 -1.95
CA ALA A 44 7.79 4.89 -1.57
C ALA A 44 7.27 3.64 -2.29
N PRO A 45 8.10 2.60 -2.46
CA PRO A 45 7.63 1.29 -2.88
C PRO A 45 6.73 0.65 -1.81
N LEU A 46 5.71 -0.09 -2.24
CA LEU A 46 4.90 -0.93 -1.37
C LEU A 46 5.52 -2.33 -1.28
N ILE A 47 6.17 -2.62 -0.15
CA ILE A 47 6.71 -3.95 0.16
C ILE A 47 5.61 -4.78 0.84
N THR A 48 5.23 -5.92 0.27
CA THR A 48 4.10 -6.70 0.80
C THR A 48 4.16 -8.19 0.48
N GLY A 49 3.67 -9.04 1.38
CA GLY A 49 3.47 -10.47 1.10
C GLY A 49 2.19 -10.78 0.31
N ALA A 50 1.37 -9.77 0.03
CA ALA A 50 0.11 -9.93 -0.68
C ALA A 50 0.34 -10.06 -2.19
N ALA A 51 0.68 -11.27 -2.66
CA ALA A 51 0.98 -11.55 -4.07
C ALA A 51 -0.08 -11.04 -5.06
N ARG A 52 -1.36 -10.94 -4.66
CA ARG A 52 -2.44 -10.38 -5.49
C ARG A 52 -2.19 -8.94 -5.94
N LEU A 53 -1.44 -8.15 -5.16
CA LEU A 53 -1.15 -6.74 -5.46
C LEU A 53 -0.20 -6.56 -6.65
N SER A 54 0.57 -7.59 -7.01
CA SER A 54 1.41 -7.57 -8.22
C SER A 54 0.63 -7.36 -9.52
N ARG A 55 -0.69 -7.57 -9.50
CA ARG A 55 -1.59 -7.40 -10.65
C ARG A 55 -2.29 -6.03 -10.67
N CYS A 56 -2.03 -5.18 -9.68
CA CYS A 56 -2.64 -3.86 -9.60
C CYS A 56 -1.97 -2.91 -10.59
N THR A 57 -2.53 -2.78 -11.79
CA THR A 57 -2.02 -1.87 -12.82
C THR A 57 -2.38 -0.41 -12.54
N MET A 58 -3.31 -0.17 -11.61
CA MET A 58 -3.72 1.17 -11.20
C MET A 58 -2.78 1.81 -10.18
N ALA A 59 -1.82 1.06 -9.61
CA ALA A 59 -0.86 1.60 -8.66
C ALA A 59 0.10 2.59 -9.33
N ARG A 60 0.38 3.69 -8.64
CA ARG A 60 1.36 4.73 -9.04
C ARG A 60 2.67 4.62 -8.26
N CYS A 61 2.79 3.62 -7.41
CA CYS A 61 4.02 3.23 -6.72
C CYS A 61 4.52 1.89 -7.26
N GLU A 62 5.81 1.62 -7.08
CA GLU A 62 6.35 0.28 -7.26
C GLU A 62 5.76 -0.67 -6.20
N ILE A 63 5.50 -1.92 -6.57
CA ILE A 63 5.03 -2.96 -5.67
C ILE A 63 6.04 -4.10 -5.67
N GLU A 64 6.66 -4.35 -4.52
CA GLU A 64 7.59 -5.45 -4.33
C GLU A 64 6.92 -6.54 -3.50
N ILE A 65 6.85 -7.75 -4.06
CA ILE A 65 6.28 -8.90 -3.36
C ILE A 65 7.38 -9.63 -2.61
N ILE A 66 7.22 -9.73 -1.29
CA ILE A 66 8.10 -10.53 -0.43
C ILE A 66 7.46 -11.90 -0.16
N GLY A 67 8.22 -12.96 -0.41
CA GLY A 67 7.78 -14.35 -0.28
C GLY A 67 8.92 -15.33 -0.46
#